data_AF-A0A1M6NH90-F1
#
_entry.id   AF-A0A1M6NH90-F1
#
_cell.length_a   1.000
_cell.length_b   1.000
_cell.length_c   1.000
_cell.angle_alpha   90.00
_cell.angle_beta   90.00
_cell.angle_gamma   90.00
#
_symmetry.space_group_name_H-M   'P 1'
#
loop_
_entity.id
_entity.type
_entity.pdbx_description
1 polymer ?
#
loop_
_entity_poly.entity_id
_entity_poly.type
_entity_poly.pdbx_seq_one_letter_code
_entity_poly.pdbx_strand_id
1 'polypeptide(L)'
;MGDSLQFDLSAAEWRRNAADEQALLEGLAERLCSALPQQTEVIREHGLFVRHPRVTQIRVLFEMYHFQLTMTKTHGLLAERAKVVRGIRLKTEEMSFGEWLDALSVELSRMAAEHEDVQQKLYQFLMS
;
A
#
# COMPACT_ATOMS: atom_id res chain seq x y z
N MET A 1 6.52 4.04 -21.62
CA MET A 1 7.30 2.88 -21.11
C MET A 1 8.49 3.39 -20.31
N GLY A 2 8.25 4.07 -19.18
CA GLY A 2 9.31 4.68 -18.35
C GLY A 2 9.08 4.53 -16.83
N ASP A 3 7.88 4.15 -16.40
CA ASP A 3 7.54 4.00 -14.97
C ASP A 3 8.12 2.74 -14.34
N SER A 4 8.14 1.64 -15.08
CA SER A 4 8.58 0.34 -14.56
C SER A 4 10.03 0.34 -14.10
N LEU A 5 10.93 1.02 -14.85
CA LEU A 5 12.34 1.13 -14.48
C LEU A 5 12.57 2.08 -13.29
N GLN A 6 11.78 3.14 -13.16
CA GLN A 6 11.86 4.07 -12.01
C GLN A 6 11.33 3.41 -10.74
N PHE A 7 10.29 2.58 -10.86
CA PHE A 7 9.80 1.74 -9.78
C PHE A 7 10.82 0.67 -9.36
N ASP A 8 11.45 -0.02 -10.31
CA ASP A 8 12.50 -1.02 -10.02
C ASP A 8 13.74 -0.40 -9.35
N LEU A 9 14.17 0.77 -9.83
CA LEU A 9 15.27 1.54 -9.24
C LEU A 9 14.95 1.98 -7.82
N SER A 10 13.73 2.46 -7.57
CA SER A 10 13.30 2.82 -6.21
C SER A 10 13.19 1.59 -5.31
N ALA A 11 12.64 0.47 -5.77
CA ALA A 11 12.61 -0.78 -4.99
C ALA A 11 14.03 -1.28 -4.63
N ALA A 12 14.99 -1.16 -5.56
CA ALA A 12 16.39 -1.53 -5.31
C ALA A 12 17.11 -0.58 -4.34
N GLU A 13 16.81 0.71 -4.36
CA GLU A 13 17.31 1.68 -3.40
C GLU A 13 16.70 1.48 -2.01
N TRP A 14 15.43 1.10 -1.93
CA TRP A 14 14.74 0.84 -0.66
C TRP A 14 15.28 -0.43 0.02
N ARG A 15 15.63 -1.48 -0.74
CA ARG A 15 16.33 -2.67 -0.22
C ARG A 15 17.72 -2.34 0.34
N ARG A 16 18.43 -1.35 -0.22
CA ARG A 16 19.73 -0.88 0.30
C ARG A 16 19.61 -0.03 1.57
N ASN A 17 18.46 0.62 1.79
CA ASN A 17 18.15 1.42 2.98
C ASN A 17 17.48 0.64 4.12
N ALA A 18 17.41 -0.70 4.03
CA ALA A 18 16.80 -1.58 5.05
C ALA A 18 17.48 -1.56 6.44
N ALA A 19 18.38 -0.61 6.73
CA ALA A 19 18.95 -0.39 8.06
C ALA A 19 17.95 0.25 9.03
N ASP A 20 16.83 0.82 8.56
CA ASP A 20 15.75 1.36 9.40
C ASP A 20 14.36 1.06 8.80
N GLU A 21 13.86 -0.16 9.03
CA GLU A 21 12.53 -0.61 8.60
C GLU A 21 11.40 0.28 9.16
N GLN A 22 11.62 0.91 10.31
CA GLN A 22 10.64 1.83 10.90
C GLN A 22 10.54 3.11 10.08
N ALA A 23 11.67 3.72 9.73
CA ALA A 23 11.67 4.92 8.88
C ALA A 23 11.05 4.63 7.51
N LEU A 24 11.27 3.43 6.97
CA LEU A 24 10.63 2.98 5.74
C LEU A 24 9.10 2.93 5.89
N LEU A 25 8.62 2.30 6.97
CA LEU A 25 7.19 2.17 7.22
C LEU A 25 6.52 3.55 7.41
N GLU A 26 7.15 4.46 8.15
CA GLU A 26 6.66 5.84 8.35
C GLU A 26 6.58 6.60 7.01
N GLY A 27 7.65 6.59 6.22
CA GLY A 27 7.69 7.28 4.94
C GLY A 27 6.69 6.72 3.92
N LEU A 28 6.47 5.40 3.94
CA LEU A 28 5.46 4.77 3.10
C LEU A 28 4.04 5.12 3.55
N ALA A 29 3.79 5.16 4.87
CA ALA A 29 2.50 5.54 5.42
C ALA A 29 2.11 6.97 5.02
N GLU A 30 3.04 7.92 5.11
CA GLU A 30 2.81 9.31 4.70
C GLU A 30 2.48 9.42 3.21
N ARG A 31 3.24 8.74 2.35
CA ARG A 31 3.01 8.75 0.90
C ARG A 31 1.65 8.14 0.53
N LEU A 32 1.33 6.98 1.10
CA LEU A 32 0.06 6.28 0.83
C LEU A 32 -1.15 7.07 1.34
N CYS A 33 -1.07 7.62 2.55
CA CYS A 33 -2.15 8.44 3.11
C CYS A 33 -2.36 9.73 2.31
N SER A 34 -1.28 10.34 1.82
CA SER A 34 -1.38 11.53 0.95
C SER A 34 -1.98 11.21 -0.42
N ALA A 35 -1.67 10.06 -1.00
CA ALA A 35 -2.13 9.69 -2.34
C ALA A 35 -3.54 9.08 -2.34
N LEU A 36 -3.87 8.30 -1.30
CA LEU A 36 -5.07 7.44 -1.22
C LEU A 36 -5.70 7.55 0.18
N PRO A 37 -6.15 8.74 0.59
CA PRO A 37 -6.61 8.99 1.95
C PRO A 37 -7.82 8.16 2.36
N GLN A 38 -8.62 7.71 1.38
CA GLN A 38 -9.83 6.92 1.63
C GLN A 38 -9.60 5.41 1.60
N GLN A 39 -8.48 4.96 1.01
CA GLN A 39 -8.14 3.54 0.88
C GLN A 39 -7.02 3.11 1.83
N THR A 40 -6.35 4.07 2.49
CA THR A 40 -5.22 3.78 3.39
C THR A 40 -5.63 3.95 4.85
N GLU A 41 -5.45 2.90 5.63
CA GLU A 41 -5.55 2.93 7.08
C GLU A 41 -4.17 2.82 7.71
N VAL A 42 -3.84 3.73 8.62
CA VAL A 42 -2.56 3.73 9.32
C VAL A 42 -2.81 3.55 10.81
N ILE A 43 -2.29 2.46 11.37
CA ILE A 43 -2.34 2.21 12.81
C ILE A 43 -1.02 2.67 13.41
N ARG A 44 -1.12 3.50 14.43
CA ARG A 44 0.03 3.98 15.21
C ARG A 44 -0.02 3.42 16.62
N GLU A 45 1.13 3.32 17.25
CA GLU A 45 1.21 2.89 18.64
C GLU A 45 0.51 3.91 19.55
N HIS A 46 -0.40 3.44 20.40
CA HIS A 46 -1.12 4.27 21.36
C HIS A 46 -0.78 3.84 22.79
N GLY A 47 -0.22 4.76 23.58
CA GLY A 47 0.05 4.55 25.00
C GLY A 47 0.16 5.90 25.71
N LEU A 48 -0.29 5.96 26.98
CA LEU A 48 -0.33 7.19 27.79
C LEU A 48 1.03 7.91 27.97
N PHE A 49 2.14 7.26 27.61
CA PHE A 49 3.51 7.77 27.79
C PHE A 49 4.32 7.86 26.49
N VAL A 50 3.70 7.63 25.33
CA VAL A 50 4.42 7.66 24.03
C VAL A 50 4.47 9.10 23.51
N ARG A 51 5.65 9.73 23.57
CA ARG A 51 5.85 11.12 23.08
C ARG A 51 5.76 11.26 21.56
N HIS A 52 6.05 10.19 20.80
CA HIS A 52 5.98 10.17 19.34
C HIS A 52 5.33 8.86 18.88
N PRO A 53 4.03 8.85 18.57
CA PRO A 53 3.32 7.64 18.15
C PRO A 53 3.82 7.19 16.79
N ARG A 54 4.51 6.05 16.79
CA ARG A 54 5.11 5.42 15.61
C ARG A 54 4.09 4.58 14.86
N VAL A 55 4.18 4.53 13.54
CA VAL A 55 3.37 3.64 12.70
C VAL A 55 3.75 2.20 13.00
N THR A 56 2.75 1.39 13.37
CA THR A 56 2.92 -0.04 13.63
C THR A 56 2.31 -0.88 12.53
N GLN A 57 1.36 -0.31 11.77
CA GLN A 57 0.71 -1.02 10.69
C GLN A 57 0.19 -0.06 9.62
N ILE A 58 0.25 -0.50 8.36
CA ILE A 58 -0.42 0.14 7.22
C ILE A 58 -1.36 -0.90 6.61
N ARG A 59 -2.56 -0.49 6.24
CA ARG A 59 -3.45 -1.26 5.37
C ARG A 59 -3.84 -0.43 4.18
N VAL A 60 -3.78 -1.02 3.00
CA VAL A 60 -4.33 -0.45 1.77
C VAL A 60 -5.46 -1.35 1.30
N LEU A 61 -6.65 -0.78 1.21
CA LEU A 61 -7.90 -1.48 0.99
C LEU A 61 -8.37 -1.27 -0.45
N PHE A 62 -8.35 -2.34 -1.24
CA PHE A 62 -9.00 -2.41 -2.55
C PHE A 62 -10.19 -3.35 -2.50
N GLU A 63 -11.04 -3.33 -3.52
CA GLU A 63 -12.25 -4.16 -3.58
C GLU A 63 -11.96 -5.65 -3.46
N MET A 64 -10.88 -6.13 -4.11
CA MET A 64 -10.53 -7.55 -4.16
C MET A 64 -9.32 -7.93 -3.30
N TYR A 65 -8.49 -6.97 -2.93
CA TYR A 65 -7.25 -7.22 -2.22
C TYR A 65 -7.01 -6.20 -1.12
N HIS A 66 -6.67 -6.68 0.07
CA HIS A 66 -6.22 -5.85 1.16
C HIS A 66 -4.73 -6.11 1.36
N PHE A 67 -3.92 -5.07 1.22
CA PHE A 67 -2.49 -5.13 1.43
C PHE A 67 -2.19 -4.64 2.84
N GLN A 68 -1.35 -5.36 3.58
CA GLN A 68 -0.97 -5.00 4.95
C GLN A 68 0.54 -5.07 5.14
N LEU A 69 1.06 -4.06 5.83
CA LEU A 69 2.41 -4.07 6.39
C LEU A 69 2.32 -3.91 7.89
N THR A 70 3.03 -4.75 8.63
CA THR A 70 3.00 -4.76 10.10
C THR A 70 4.42 -4.77 10.63
N MET A 71 4.75 -3.85 11.52
CA MET A 71 5.99 -3.90 12.26
C MET A 71 5.88 -4.94 13.37
N THR A 72 6.59 -6.05 13.24
CA THR A 72 6.61 -7.11 14.26
C THR A 72 7.80 -6.92 15.19
N LYS A 73 7.64 -7.25 16.47
CA LYS A 73 8.72 -7.14 17.46
C LYS A 73 9.84 -8.17 17.27
N THR A 74 9.58 -9.25 16.52
CA THR A 74 10.43 -10.43 16.47
C THR A 74 11.04 -10.68 15.10
N HIS A 75 10.32 -10.34 14.02
CA HIS A 75 10.71 -10.65 12.65
C HIS A 75 10.85 -9.41 11.75
N GLY A 76 10.77 -8.21 12.33
CA GLY A 76 10.81 -6.97 11.58
C GLY A 76 9.53 -6.73 10.78
N LEU A 77 9.65 -6.12 9.61
CA LEU A 77 8.54 -5.79 8.72
C LEU A 77 7.89 -7.03 8.09
N LEU A 78 6.65 -7.33 8.51
CA LEU A 78 5.82 -8.39 7.94
C LEU A 78 4.91 -7.81 6.85
N ALA A 79 4.97 -8.38 5.66
CA ALA A 79 4.15 -8.00 4.52
C ALA A 79 3.15 -9.09 4.15
N GLU A 80 1.88 -8.70 4.01
CA GLU A 80 0.77 -9.61 3.78
C GLU A 80 -0.16 -9.06 2.70
N ARG A 81 -0.75 -9.98 1.92
CA ARG A 81 -1.88 -9.69 1.05
C ARG A 81 -3.03 -10.61 1.37
N ALA A 82 -4.21 -10.02 1.57
CA ALA A 82 -5.45 -10.74 1.72
C ALA A 82 -6.32 -10.61 0.48
N LYS A 83 -6.82 -11.74 -0.03
CA LYS A 83 -7.89 -11.75 -1.02
C LYS A 83 -9.23 -11.54 -0.32
N VAL A 84 -9.98 -10.56 -0.76
CA VAL A 84 -11.29 -10.19 -0.24
C VAL A 84 -12.34 -10.36 -1.34
N VAL A 85 -13.48 -10.95 -0.99
CA VAL A 85 -14.63 -11.10 -1.89
C VAL A 85 -15.87 -10.71 -1.11
N ARG A 86 -16.60 -9.70 -1.59
CA ARG A 86 -17.82 -9.16 -0.93
C ARG A 86 -17.58 -8.81 0.54
N GLY A 87 -16.42 -8.23 0.85
CA GLY A 87 -16.04 -7.87 2.22
C GLY A 87 -15.53 -9.03 3.09
N ILE A 88 -15.52 -10.27 2.59
CA ILE A 88 -15.03 -11.44 3.33
C ILE A 88 -13.58 -11.74 2.91
N ARG A 89 -12.68 -11.76 3.90
CA ARG A 89 -11.28 -12.17 3.72
C ARG A 89 -11.20 -13.69 3.54
N LEU A 90 -10.83 -14.14 2.33
CA LEU A 90 -10.79 -15.56 1.97
C LEU A 90 -9.45 -16.21 2.31
N LYS A 91 -8.35 -15.55 1.94
CA LYS A 91 -6.99 -16.06 2.12
C LYS A 91 -6.07 -14.89 2.40
N THR A 92 -5.18 -15.06 3.38
CA THR A 92 -4.05 -14.15 3.61
C THR A 92 -2.77 -14.88 3.26
N GLU A 93 -1.89 -14.21 2.54
CA GLU A 93 -0.60 -14.74 2.11
C GLU A 93 0.48 -13.78 2.62
N GLU A 94 1.42 -14.32 3.39
CA GLU A 94 2.66 -13.62 3.72
C GLU A 94 3.58 -13.64 2.49
N MET A 95 4.28 -12.54 2.26
CA MET A 95 5.18 -12.38 1.12
C MET A 95 6.33 -11.44 1.49
N SER A 96 7.34 -11.35 0.63
CA SER A 96 8.40 -10.36 0.83
C SER A 96 7.87 -8.94 0.62
N PHE A 97 8.52 -7.96 1.25
CA PHE A 97 8.19 -6.55 1.05
C PHE A 97 8.29 -6.10 -0.42
N GLY A 98 9.23 -6.66 -1.19
CA GLY A 98 9.37 -6.37 -2.62
C GLY A 98 8.15 -6.85 -3.42
N GLU A 99 7.76 -8.13 -3.23
CA GLU A 99 6.56 -8.69 -3.89
C GLU A 99 5.29 -7.94 -3.49
N TRP A 100 5.21 -7.49 -2.24
CA TRP A 100 4.11 -6.68 -1.74
C TRP A 100 4.01 -5.34 -2.47
N LEU A 101 5.14 -4.64 -2.66
CA LEU A 101 5.20 -3.36 -3.38
C LEU A 101 4.83 -3.52 -4.86
N ASP A 102 5.33 -4.58 -5.51
CA ASP A 102 5.01 -4.88 -6.90
C ASP A 102 3.51 -5.15 -7.08
N ALA A 103 2.96 -6.00 -6.22
CA ALA A 103 1.54 -6.35 -6.26
C ALA A 103 0.62 -5.15 -5.94
N LEU A 104 1.01 -4.29 -4.99
CA LEU A 104 0.31 -3.05 -4.71
C LEU A 104 0.29 -2.13 -5.94
N SER A 105 1.43 -1.98 -6.61
CA SER A 105 1.56 -1.09 -7.77
C SER A 105 0.72 -1.54 -8.95
N VAL A 106 0.62 -2.85 -9.17
CA VAL A 106 -0.30 -3.43 -10.15
C VAL A 106 -1.75 -3.06 -9.85
N GLU A 107 -2.18 -3.21 -8.59
CA GLU A 107 -3.57 -2.92 -8.21
C GLU A 107 -3.88 -1.41 -8.26
N LEU A 108 -2.93 -0.56 -7.86
CA LEU A 108 -3.03 0.90 -8.03
C LEU A 108 -3.18 1.30 -9.49
N SER A 109 -2.41 0.67 -10.38
CA SER A 109 -2.48 0.95 -11.81
C SER A 109 -3.82 0.52 -12.40
N ARG A 110 -4.38 -0.61 -11.95
CA ARG A 110 -5.72 -1.04 -12.33
C ARG A 110 -6.78 -0.04 -11.87
N MET A 111 -6.74 0.38 -10.61
CA MET A 111 -7.68 1.35 -10.06
C MET A 111 -7.63 2.67 -10.85
N ALA A 112 -6.43 3.18 -11.13
CA ALA A 112 -6.26 4.40 -11.93
C ALA A 112 -6.87 4.26 -13.34
N ALA A 113 -6.62 3.14 -14.03
CA ALA A 113 -7.18 2.89 -15.36
C ALA A 113 -8.72 2.80 -15.36
N GLU A 114 -9.32 2.23 -14.32
CA GLU A 114 -10.78 2.17 -14.16
C GLU A 114 -11.38 3.57 -13.96
N HIS A 115 -10.73 4.44 -13.17
CA HIS A 115 -11.18 5.82 -12.98
C HIS A 115 -11.10 6.66 -14.27
N GLU A 116 -10.04 6.48 -15.07
CA GLU A 116 -9.91 7.18 -16.36
C GLU A 116 -10.99 6.75 -17.35
N ASP A 117 -11.29 5.46 -17.45
CA ASP A 117 -12.35 4.92 -18.32
C ASP A 117 -13.75 5.44 -17.92
N VAL A 118 -14.05 5.52 -16.61
CA VAL A 118 -15.32 6.08 -16.12
C VAL A 118 -15.46 7.55 -16.47
N GLN A 119 -14.39 8.34 -16.32
CA GLN A 119 -14.40 9.76 -16.70
C GLN A 119 -14.60 9.92 -18.21
N GLN A 120 -13.88 9.14 -19.04
CA GLN A 120 -14.04 9.20 -20.50
C GLN A 120 -15.45 8.82 -20.95
N LYS A 121 -16.04 7.78 -20.36
CA LYS A 121 -17.42 7.37 -20.65
C LYS A 121 -18.43 8.44 -20.23
N LEU A 122 -18.20 9.11 -19.10
CA LEU A 122 -19.03 10.24 -18.67
C LEU A 122 -18.92 11.41 -19.65
N TYR A 123 -17.71 11.76 -20.10
CA TYR A 123 -17.52 12.82 -21.10
C TYR A 123 -18.18 12.47 -22.43
N GLN A 124 -18.07 11.21 -22.89
CA GLN A 124 -18.74 10.74 -24.10
C GLN A 124 -20.27 10.79 -23.99
N PHE A 125 -20.81 10.45 -22.82
CA PHE A 125 -22.25 10.52 -22.55
C PHE A 125 -22.77 11.96 -22.50
N LEU A 126 -22.01 12.89 -21.92
CA LEU A 126 -22.38 14.31 -21.85
C LEU A 126 -22.22 15.05 -23.19
N MET A 127 -21.46 14.50 -24.13
CA MET A 127 -21.30 15.03 -25.49
C MET A 127 -22.18 14.32 -26.54
N SER A 128 -23.04 13.40 -26.11
CA SER A 128 -24.11 12.78 -26.91
C SER A 128 -25.44 13.48 -26.70
#